data_AF-A0A534QFE9-F1
#
_entry.id   AF-A0A534QFE9-F1
#
_cell.length_a   1.000
_cell.length_b   1.000
_cell.length_c   1.000
_cell.angle_alpha   90.00
_cell.angle_beta   90.00
_cell.angle_gamma   90.00
#
_symmetry.space_group_name_H-M   'P 1'
#
loop_
_entity.id
_entity.type
_entity.pdbx_description
1 polymer ?
#
loop_
_entity_poly.entity_id
_entity_poly.type
_entity_poly.pdbx_seq_one_letter_code
_entity_poly.pdbx_strand_id
1 'polypeptide(L)' 'MDVGSTYAHVLEGRLRIKVAGVKGSPDGAARVEARLGSIDGVFAVAANPMTGSVLVEYDPATVQQGGIIGALRAL' A
#
# COMPACT_ATOMS: atom_id res chain seq x y z
N MET A 1 39.73 5.33 8.62
CA MET A 1 38.85 4.16 8.44
C MET A 1 37.61 4.67 7.77
N ASP A 2 37.57 4.50 6.45
CA ASP A 2 36.47 4.94 5.59
C ASP A 2 35.34 3.94 5.73
N VAL A 3 34.24 4.32 6.38
CA VAL A 3 32.99 3.57 6.25
C VAL A 3 32.42 4.00 4.90
N GLY A 4 32.90 3.35 3.84
CA GLY A 4 32.40 3.56 2.49
C GLY A 4 30.89 3.36 2.46
N SER A 5 30.17 4.47 2.43
CA SER A 5 28.76 4.65 2.02
C SER A 5 27.88 3.39 2.14
N THR A 6 27.54 2.97 3.36
CA THR A 6 26.47 1.98 3.57
C THR A 6 25.13 2.66 3.30
N TYR A 7 24.66 2.60 2.05
CA TYR A 7 23.38 3.16 1.64
C TYR A 7 22.36 2.03 1.47
N ALA A 8 21.31 2.02 2.31
CA ALA A 8 20.14 1.18 2.10
C ALA A 8 19.14 1.95 1.24
N HIS A 9 18.81 1.44 0.06
CA HIS A 9 17.73 2.00 -0.76
C HIS A 9 16.39 1.51 -0.22
N VAL A 10 15.91 2.14 0.86
CA VAL A 10 14.58 1.89 1.39
C VAL A 10 13.62 2.73 0.56
N LEU A 11 12.84 2.11 -0.33
CA LEU A 11 11.69 2.76 -0.97
C LEU A 11 10.58 2.91 0.08
N GLU A 12 10.83 3.71 1.11
CA GLU A 12 9.82 4.09 2.09
C GLU A 12 8.69 4.77 1.33
N GLY A 13 7.45 4.41 1.66
CA GLY A 13 6.30 4.94 0.94
C GLY A 13 5.81 4.11 -0.25
N ARG A 14 6.33 2.92 -0.52
CA ARG A 14 5.69 1.96 -1.44
C ARG A 14 5.36 0.64 -0.74
N LEU A 15 4.09 0.26 -0.73
CA LEU A 15 3.60 -1.00 -0.13
C LEU A 15 2.79 -1.78 -1.15
N ARG A 16 3.15 -3.04 -1.39
CA ARG A 16 2.41 -3.96 -2.26
C ARG A 16 1.81 -5.09 -1.44
N ILE A 17 0.49 -5.24 -1.49
CA ILE A 17 -0.26 -6.18 -0.65
C ILE A 17 -1.05 -7.14 -1.54
N LYS A 18 -1.20 -8.40 -1.11
CA LYS A 18 -2.17 -9.33 -1.68
C LYS A 18 -3.47 -9.25 -0.89
N VAL A 19 -4.57 -8.94 -1.57
CA VAL A 19 -5.90 -8.83 -0.96
C VAL A 19 -6.83 -9.83 -1.65
N ALA A 20 -7.26 -10.85 -0.91
CA ALA A 20 -8.08 -11.93 -1.47
C ALA A 20 -9.40 -11.41 -2.08
N GLY A 21 -10.04 -10.44 -1.42
CA GLY A 21 -11.29 -9.81 -1.89
C GLY A 21 -11.15 -8.97 -3.17
N VAL A 22 -9.93 -8.74 -3.67
CA VAL A 22 -9.68 -8.02 -4.93
C VAL A 22 -9.59 -8.99 -6.12
N LYS A 23 -9.10 -10.22 -5.93
CA LYS A 23 -8.86 -11.14 -7.04
C LYS A 23 -10.18 -11.58 -7.68
N GLY A 24 -10.34 -11.30 -8.98
CA GLY A 24 -11.56 -11.56 -9.73
C GLY A 24 -12.72 -10.61 -9.42
N SER A 25 -12.50 -9.55 -8.64
CA SER A 25 -13.55 -8.63 -8.18
C SER A 25 -13.18 -7.16 -8.48
N PRO A 26 -13.68 -6.60 -9.60
CA PRO A 26 -13.52 -5.17 -9.88
C PRO A 26 -14.16 -4.29 -8.80
N ASP A 27 -15.32 -4.67 -8.26
CA ASP A 27 -15.96 -3.95 -7.16
C ASP A 27 -15.11 -4.00 -5.87
N GLY A 28 -14.50 -5.15 -5.59
CA GLY A 28 -13.56 -5.30 -4.47
C GLY A 28 -12.31 -4.43 -4.65
N ALA A 29 -11.80 -4.34 -5.87
CA ALA A 29 -10.69 -3.43 -6.23
C ALA A 29 -11.06 -1.97 -5.93
N ALA A 30 -12.21 -1.51 -6.43
CA ALA A 30 -12.69 -0.14 -6.23
C ALA A 30 -12.94 0.19 -4.75
N ARG A 31 -13.50 -0.74 -3.96
CA ARG A 31 -13.69 -0.57 -2.51
C ARG A 31 -12.37 -0.41 -1.78
N VAL A 32 -11.37 -1.22 -2.13
CA VAL A 32 -10.03 -1.13 -1.54
C VAL A 32 -9.37 0.19 -1.90
N GLU A 33 -9.44 0.61 -3.16
CA GLU A 33 -8.91 1.90 -3.61
C GLU A 33 -9.55 3.07 -2.87
N ALA A 34 -10.88 3.10 -2.77
CA ALA A 34 -11.61 4.15 -2.05
C ALA A 34 -11.24 4.17 -0.56
N ARG A 35 -11.15 3.00 0.08
CA ARG A 35 -10.82 2.89 1.51
C ARG A 35 -9.40 3.38 1.77
N LEU A 36 -8.42 2.87 1.05
CA LEU A 36 -7.02 3.21 1.27
C LEU A 36 -6.68 4.63 0.81
N GLY A 37 -7.31 5.12 -0.26
CA GLY A 37 -7.12 6.49 -0.74
C GLY A 37 -7.69 7.57 0.20
N SER A 38 -8.52 7.18 1.17
CA SER A 38 -9.03 8.09 2.21
C SER A 38 -8.10 8.26 3.41
N ILE A 39 -7.00 7.50 3.46
CA ILE A 39 -6.04 7.54 4.58
C ILE A 39 -5.10 8.73 4.38
N ASP A 40 -4.98 9.57 5.41
CA ASP A 40 -4.02 10.67 5.39
C ASP A 40 -2.59 10.16 5.20
N GLY A 41 -1.83 10.83 4.33
CA GLY A 41 -0.51 10.38 3.89
C GLY A 41 -0.50 9.30 2.81
N VAL A 42 -1.64 8.82 2.29
CA VAL A 42 -1.67 7.98 1.07
C VAL A 42 -1.78 8.86 -0.17
N PHE A 43 -0.81 8.72 -1.08
CA PHE A 43 -0.74 9.50 -2.32
C PHE A 43 -1.43 8.81 -3.50
N ALA A 44 -1.32 7.49 -3.59
CA ALA A 44 -1.92 6.72 -4.67
C ALA A 44 -2.23 5.29 -4.23
N VAL A 45 -3.30 4.74 -4.80
CA VAL A 45 -3.68 3.33 -4.63
C VAL A 45 -4.06 2.78 -5.99
N ALA A 46 -3.54 1.60 -6.33
CA ALA A 46 -3.91 0.87 -7.52
C ALA A 46 -4.15 -0.60 -7.19
N ALA A 47 -5.39 -1.04 -7.31
CA ALA A 47 -5.80 -2.42 -7.11
C ALA A 47 -5.94 -3.13 -8.47
N ASN A 48 -5.28 -4.28 -8.60
CA ASN A 48 -5.31 -5.09 -9.80
C ASN A 48 -6.20 -6.34 -9.56
N PRO A 49 -7.44 -6.36 -10.09
CA PRO A 49 -8.35 -7.49 -9.87
C PRO A 49 -7.89 -8.78 -10.55
N MET A 50 -7.07 -8.72 -11.61
CA MET A 50 -6.54 -9.91 -12.27
C MET A 50 -5.59 -10.69 -11.35
N THR A 51 -4.79 -9.98 -10.56
CA THR A 51 -3.72 -10.58 -9.73
C THR A 51 -4.02 -10.55 -8.23
N GLY A 52 -5.05 -9.81 -7.79
CA GLY A 52 -5.34 -9.55 -6.38
C GLY A 52 -4.28 -8.70 -5.67
N SER A 53 -3.42 -8.01 -6.44
CA SER A 53 -2.38 -7.13 -5.89
C SER A 53 -2.88 -5.70 -5.76
N VAL A 54 -2.53 -5.05 -4.65
CA VAL A 54 -2.79 -3.64 -4.42
C VAL A 54 -1.44 -2.96 -4.20
N LEU A 55 -1.16 -1.91 -4.97
CA LEU A 55 -0.02 -1.03 -4.79
C LEU A 55 -0.49 0.22 -4.08
N VAL A 56 0.24 0.62 -3.04
CA VAL A 56 -0.01 1.84 -2.27
C VAL A 56 1.25 2.67 -2.27
N GLU A 57 1.12 3.93 -2.65
CA GLU A 57 2.15 4.96 -2.50
C GLU A 57 1.73 5.87 -1.35
N TYR A 58 2.60 6.08 -0.37
CA TYR A 58 2.28 6.78 0.88
C TYR A 58 3.51 7.52 1.45
N ASP A 59 3.26 8.42 2.39
CA ASP A 59 4.27 9.08 3.18
C ASP A 59 4.54 8.29 4.47
N PRO A 60 5.73 7.68 4.64
CA PRO A 60 6.09 6.96 5.85
C PRO A 60 6.13 7.85 7.11
N ALA A 61 6.27 9.17 6.96
CA ALA A 61 6.23 10.12 8.08
C ALA A 61 4.80 10.36 8.60
N THR A 62 3.79 10.18 7.74
CA THR A 62 2.38 10.42 8.05
C THR A 62 1.64 9.13 8.40
N VAL A 63 1.90 8.03 7.68
CA VAL A 63 1.24 6.74 7.91
C VAL A 63 2.22 5.58 7.80
N GLN A 64 2.16 4.67 8.77
CA GLN A 64 2.95 3.45 8.76
C GLN A 64 2.22 2.29 8.07
N GLN A 65 2.98 1.35 7.53
CA GLN A 65 2.47 0.14 6.85
C GLN A 65 1.41 -0.61 7.67
N GLY A 66 1.59 -0.69 8.99
CA GLY A 66 0.64 -1.34 9.90
C GLY A 66 -0.74 -0.67 9.89
N GLY A 67 -0.80 0.66 9.76
CA GLY A 67 -2.06 1.41 9.65
C GLY A 67 -2.79 1.10 8.34
N ILE A 68 -2.05 1.05 7.23
CA ILE A 68 -2.58 0.71 5.90
C ILE A 68 -3.13 -0.73 5.90
N ILE A 69 -2.38 -1.69 6.46
CA ILE A 69 -2.82 -3.09 6.58
C ILE A 69 -4.03 -3.21 7.52
N GLY A 70 -4.04 -2.45 8.61
CA GLY A 70 -5.16 -2.39 9.56
C GLY A 70 -6.45 -1.92 8.89
N ALA A 71 -6.37 -0.91 8.02
CA ALA A 71 -7.53 -0.38 7.31
C ALA A 71 -8.20 -1.40 6.36
N LEU A 72 -7.46 -2.39 5.88
CA LEU A 72 -7.97 -3.49 5.05
C LEU A 72 -8.74 -4.56 5.85
N ARG A 73 -8.51 -4.68 7.16
CA ARG A 73 -9.23 -5.64 8.01
C ARG A 73 -10.69 -5.25 8.26
N ALA A 74 -11.04 -4.01 7.98
CA ALA A 74 -12.38 -3.47 8.17
C ALA A 74 -13.27 -3.56 6.90
N LEU A 75 -12.80 -4.26 5.86
CA LEU A 75 -13.49 -4.45 4.57
C LEU A 75 -14.14 -5.83 4.45
#